data_AF-A0A7C3D6R2-F1
#
_entry.id   AF-A0A7C3D6R2-F1
#
_cell.length_a   1.000
_cell.length_b   1.000
_cell.length_c   1.000
_cell.angle_alpha   90.00
_cell.angle_beta   90.00
_cell.angle_gamma   90.00
#
_symmetry.space_group_name_H-M   'P 1'
#
loop_
_entity.id
_entity.type
_entity.pdbx_description
1 polymer ?
#
loop_
_entity_poly.entity_id
_entity_poly.type
_entity_poly.pdbx_seq_one_letter_code
_entity_poly.pdbx_strand_id
1 'polypeptide(L)'
;MLRRLKIRNYKSFVDLDLELRPLMVILGPNDSGKSNFLDAIFLLSRFVTAQNLSEAFAEHRGLPLESVFYGDEGYEALLEKEKLHFSFEADVELSDRTVSAVERVILSKREGLPGNTNGRKHVTERFLRYTVEVEVLPKTGHVRVANEQVVAIKRDGNVKSRKPFLEKQGHKLHLRVEGRSHPYYRDLGLEHTVLSESLYEPHFPHLTALRKELES
;
A
#
# COMPACT_ATOMS: atom_id res chain seq x y z
N MET A 1 -5.14 11.48 -2.85
CA MET A 1 -3.96 12.30 -3.15
C MET A 1 -2.81 11.80 -2.30
N LEU A 2 -1.71 11.42 -2.95
CA LEU A 2 -0.48 11.03 -2.27
C LEU A 2 0.21 12.29 -1.71
N ARG A 3 0.46 12.32 -0.39
CA ARG A 3 1.00 13.49 0.35
C ARG A 3 2.43 13.31 0.82
N ARG A 4 2.85 12.07 1.06
CA ARG A 4 4.23 11.72 1.41
C ARG A 4 4.50 10.32 0.91
N LEU A 5 5.71 10.10 0.42
CA LEU A 5 6.18 8.78 0.04
C LEU A 5 7.55 8.56 0.66
N LYS A 6 7.65 7.50 1.45
CA LYS A 6 8.88 6.97 2.01
C LYS A 6 9.21 5.64 1.34
N ILE A 7 10.45 5.50 0.90
CA ILE A 7 10.95 4.36 0.14
C ILE A 7 12.23 3.88 0.80
N ARG A 8 12.36 2.58 1.03
CA ARG A 8 13.59 1.98 1.55
C ARG A 8 14.04 0.78 0.75
N ASN A 9 15.35 0.69 0.56
CA ASN A 9 16.04 -0.39 -0.14
C ASN A 9 15.49 -0.69 -1.54
N TYR A 10 15.04 0.34 -2.27
CA TYR A 10 14.45 0.18 -3.59
C TYR A 10 15.27 0.89 -4.66
N LYS A 11 15.75 0.14 -5.65
CA LYS A 11 16.60 0.61 -6.76
C LYS A 11 17.75 1.48 -6.27
N SER A 12 17.73 2.78 -6.54
CA SER A 12 18.78 3.74 -6.13
C SER A 12 18.54 4.35 -4.74
N PHE A 13 17.48 3.97 -4.03
CA PHE A 13 17.10 4.59 -2.76
C PHE A 13 17.41 3.67 -1.58
N VAL A 14 18.35 4.10 -0.73
CA VAL A 14 18.60 3.48 0.59
C VAL A 14 17.47 3.85 1.55
N ASP A 15 17.25 5.15 1.77
CA ASP A 15 16.12 5.71 2.50
C ASP A 15 15.76 7.06 1.85
N LEU A 16 14.61 7.13 1.18
CA LEU A 16 14.03 8.35 0.65
C LEU A 16 12.77 8.67 1.44
N ASP A 17 12.63 9.91 1.88
CA ASP A 17 11.43 10.39 2.58
C ASP A 17 11.04 11.75 2.00
N LEU A 18 9.96 11.77 1.20
CA LEU A 18 9.60 12.94 0.40
C LEU A 18 8.15 13.34 0.64
N GLU A 19 7.94 14.61 1.00
CA GLU A 19 6.61 15.23 0.99
C GLU A 19 6.21 15.62 -0.44
N LEU A 20 5.02 15.22 -0.82
CA LEU A 20 4.44 15.45 -2.14
C LEU A 20 3.45 16.62 -2.09
N ARG A 21 3.59 17.52 -3.07
CA ARG A 21 2.70 18.66 -3.28
C ARG A 21 1.87 18.45 -4.55
N PRO A 22 0.73 19.13 -4.70
CA PRO A 22 -0.14 18.97 -5.88
C PRO A 22 0.57 19.14 -7.22
N LEU A 23 1.62 19.96 -7.27
CA LEU A 23 2.54 20.06 -8.39
C LEU A 23 3.97 19.89 -7.87
N MET A 24 4.69 18.93 -8.45
CA MET A 24 6.10 18.69 -8.19
C MET A 24 6.82 18.53 -9.53
N VAL A 25 7.93 19.26 -9.69
CA VAL A 25 8.80 19.16 -10.86
C VAL A 25 10.09 18.51 -10.41
N ILE A 26 10.43 17.36 -10.99
CA ILE A 26 11.62 16.59 -10.64
C ILE A 26 12.68 16.82 -11.71
N LEU A 27 13.77 17.49 -11.33
CA LEU A 27 14.91 17.82 -12.20
C LEU A 27 16.18 17.14 -11.71
N GLY A 28 17.08 16.79 -12.63
CA GLY A 28 18.38 16.23 -12.30
C GLY A 28 19.04 15.51 -13.48
N PRO A 29 20.36 15.23 -13.41
CA PRO A 29 21.10 14.48 -14.42
C PRO A 29 20.55 13.08 -14.67
N ASN A 30 20.92 12.43 -15.77
CA ASN A 30 20.63 10.99 -15.95
C ASN A 30 21.17 10.17 -14.76
N ASP A 31 20.49 9.07 -14.46
CA ASP A 31 20.81 8.17 -13.33
C ASP A 31 20.70 8.77 -11.92
N SER A 32 20.19 10.00 -11.79
CA SER A 32 19.93 10.63 -10.48
C SER A 32 18.71 10.07 -9.71
N GLY A 33 18.17 8.90 -10.11
CA GLY A 33 17.03 8.25 -9.45
C GLY A 33 15.63 8.74 -9.86
N LYS A 34 15.49 9.68 -10.81
CA LYS A 34 14.17 10.24 -11.21
C LYS A 34 13.21 9.18 -11.76
N SER A 35 13.68 8.36 -12.69
CA SER A 35 12.87 7.26 -13.24
C SER A 35 12.56 6.23 -12.15
N ASN A 36 13.50 5.94 -11.24
CA ASN A 36 13.27 5.04 -10.10
C ASN A 36 12.16 5.59 -9.19
N PHE A 37 12.08 6.90 -8.98
CA PHE A 37 11.02 7.51 -8.17
C PHE A 37 9.64 7.33 -8.82
N LEU A 38 9.54 7.55 -10.13
CA LEU A 38 8.30 7.31 -10.87
C LEU A 38 7.93 5.82 -10.90
N ASP A 39 8.93 4.93 -11.08
CA ASP A 39 8.74 3.48 -11.01
C ASP A 39 8.20 3.05 -9.64
N ALA A 40 8.66 3.66 -8.55
CA ALA A 40 8.17 3.37 -7.20
C ALA A 40 6.70 3.78 -7.00
N ILE A 41 6.31 4.96 -7.49
CA ILE A 41 4.91 5.42 -7.44
C ILE A 41 4.02 4.48 -8.27
N PHE A 42 4.47 4.12 -9.48
CA PHE A 42 3.75 3.20 -10.34
C PHE A 42 3.59 1.82 -9.68
N LEU A 43 4.68 1.27 -9.13
CA LEU A 43 4.67 -0.02 -8.46
C LEU A 43 3.77 -0.02 -7.21
N LEU A 44 3.75 1.08 -6.44
CA LEU A 44 2.83 1.25 -5.31
C LEU A 44 1.36 1.17 -5.75
N SER A 45 1.01 1.80 -6.88
CA SER A 45 -0.33 1.69 -7.46
C SER A 45 -0.64 0.27 -7.92
N ARG A 46 0.33 -0.40 -8.57
CA ARG A 46 0.21 -1.80 -9.01
C ARG A 46 0.04 -2.77 -7.83
N PHE A 47 0.70 -2.54 -6.70
CA PHE A 47 0.54 -3.36 -5.50
C PHE A 47 -0.89 -3.42 -4.98
N VAL A 48 -1.70 -2.37 -5.18
CA VAL A 48 -3.09 -2.34 -4.72
C VAL A 48 -4.11 -2.66 -5.83
N THR A 49 -3.68 -2.79 -7.08
CA THR A 49 -4.57 -3.01 -8.24
C THR A 49 -4.40 -4.37 -8.91
N ALA A 50 -3.17 -4.91 -8.94
CA ALA A 50 -2.87 -6.19 -9.56
C ALA A 50 -3.35 -7.39 -8.73
N GLN A 51 -3.60 -8.53 -9.37
CA GLN A 51 -4.07 -9.73 -8.66
C GLN A 51 -2.98 -10.32 -7.75
N ASN A 52 -1.72 -10.18 -8.14
CA ASN A 52 -0.56 -10.63 -7.37
C ASN A 52 0.68 -9.78 -7.68
N LEU A 53 1.75 -9.96 -6.89
CA LEU A 53 3.02 -9.26 -7.01
C LEU A 53 3.68 -9.54 -8.35
N SER A 54 3.61 -10.76 -8.88
CA SER A 54 4.18 -11.07 -10.20
C SER A 54 3.54 -10.21 -11.30
N GLU A 55 2.22 -10.03 -11.27
CA GLU A 55 1.50 -9.16 -12.20
C GLU A 55 1.75 -7.67 -11.90
N ALA A 56 1.97 -7.30 -10.63
CA ALA A 56 2.37 -5.94 -10.28
C ALA A 56 3.73 -5.57 -10.89
N PHE A 57 4.64 -6.55 -10.99
CA PHE A 57 5.96 -6.38 -11.59
C PHE A 57 6.00 -6.55 -13.12
N ALA A 58 4.93 -7.01 -13.78
CA ALA A 58 4.95 -7.28 -15.22
C ALA A 58 5.22 -6.03 -16.09
N GLU A 59 4.72 -4.87 -15.65
CA GLU A 59 4.94 -3.57 -16.31
C GLU A 59 6.02 -2.72 -15.61
N HIS A 60 6.68 -3.29 -14.61
CA HIS A 60 7.73 -2.61 -13.87
C HIS A 60 9.06 -2.69 -14.63
N ARG A 61 9.83 -1.60 -14.61
CA ARG A 61 11.18 -1.60 -15.20
C ARG A 61 12.14 -2.39 -14.32
N GLY A 62 12.49 -3.60 -14.77
CA GLY A 62 13.42 -4.51 -14.12
C GLY A 62 12.72 -5.58 -13.29
N LEU A 63 13.43 -6.68 -13.03
CA LEU A 63 12.92 -7.81 -12.25
C LEU A 63 12.73 -7.44 -10.77
N PRO A 64 11.96 -8.22 -9.99
CA PRO A 64 11.79 -7.94 -8.57
C PRO A 64 13.11 -7.92 -7.79
N LEU A 65 14.08 -8.76 -8.16
CA LEU A 65 15.40 -8.77 -7.54
C LEU A 65 16.20 -7.49 -7.86
N GLU A 66 16.12 -6.99 -9.10
CA GLU A 66 16.72 -5.72 -9.54
C GLU A 66 16.06 -4.49 -8.90
N SER A 67 14.91 -4.69 -8.24
CA SER A 67 14.23 -3.64 -7.50
C SER A 67 14.84 -3.41 -6.12
N VAL A 68 15.68 -4.32 -5.62
CA VAL A 68 16.35 -4.17 -4.32
C VAL A 68 17.62 -3.32 -4.49
N PHE A 69 17.83 -2.37 -3.59
CA PHE A 69 19.08 -1.61 -3.54
C PHE A 69 20.27 -2.54 -3.23
N TYR A 70 21.32 -2.48 -4.05
CA TYR A 70 22.56 -3.26 -3.87
C TYR A 70 23.83 -2.41 -3.67
N GLY A 71 23.73 -1.08 -3.80
CA GLY A 71 24.87 -0.17 -3.59
C GLY A 71 26.11 -0.57 -4.38
N ASP A 72 27.26 -0.52 -3.72
CA ASP A 72 28.57 -0.83 -4.31
C ASP A 72 28.92 -2.33 -4.29
N GLU A 73 28.12 -3.16 -3.61
CA GLU A 73 28.36 -4.62 -3.51
C GLU A 73 28.09 -5.34 -4.85
N GLY A 74 27.39 -4.68 -5.78
CA GLY A 74 26.98 -5.24 -7.06
C GLY A 74 25.76 -6.16 -6.96
N TYR A 75 25.21 -6.51 -8.13
CA TYR A 75 24.01 -7.34 -8.21
C TYR A 75 24.29 -8.79 -7.79
N GLU A 76 25.50 -9.29 -8.04
CA GLU A 76 25.94 -10.64 -7.70
C GLU A 76 25.85 -10.91 -6.20
N ALA A 77 26.19 -9.92 -5.36
CA ALA A 77 26.08 -10.02 -3.91
C ALA A 77 24.64 -10.21 -3.42
N LEU A 78 23.64 -9.78 -4.18
CA LEU A 78 22.23 -10.03 -3.86
C LEU A 78 21.87 -11.52 -4.00
N LEU A 79 22.51 -12.24 -4.93
CA LEU A 79 22.21 -13.66 -5.18
C LEU A 79 22.66 -14.57 -4.04
N GLU A 80 23.65 -14.13 -3.25
CA GLU A 80 24.16 -14.87 -2.10
C GLU A 80 23.27 -14.71 -0.85
N LYS A 81 22.42 -13.67 -0.81
CA LYS A 81 21.55 -13.37 0.34
C LYS A 81 20.35 -14.32 0.35
N GLU A 82 19.95 -14.77 1.55
CA GLU A 82 18.79 -15.66 1.69
C GLU A 82 17.47 -14.94 1.42
N LYS A 83 17.38 -13.69 1.87
CA LYS A 83 16.18 -12.86 1.81
C LYS A 83 16.58 -11.40 1.64
N LEU A 84 15.80 -10.69 0.86
CA LEU A 84 15.95 -9.27 0.61
C LEU A 84 14.62 -8.58 0.82
N HIS A 85 14.65 -7.32 1.21
CA HIS A 85 13.45 -6.56 1.53
C HIS A 85 13.55 -5.15 0.97
N PHE A 86 12.43 -4.67 0.42
CA PHE A 86 12.22 -3.26 0.16
C PHE A 86 10.83 -2.87 0.66
N SER A 87 10.63 -1.59 0.96
CA SER A 87 9.35 -1.12 1.51
C SER A 87 8.94 0.25 1.00
N PHE A 88 7.63 0.44 0.95
CA PHE A 88 7.00 1.73 0.69
C PHE A 88 6.09 2.10 1.87
N GLU A 89 6.13 3.36 2.27
CA GLU A 89 5.19 3.97 3.19
C GLU A 89 4.61 5.24 2.54
N ALA A 90 3.30 5.29 2.42
CA ALA A 90 2.58 6.32 1.70
C ALA A 90 1.52 6.98 2.59
N ASP A 91 1.61 8.29 2.77
CA ASP A 91 0.55 9.07 3.39
C ASP A 91 -0.42 9.55 2.31
N VAL A 92 -1.68 9.19 2.45
CA VAL A 92 -2.74 9.43 1.47
C VAL A 92 -3.86 10.24 2.11
N GLU A 93 -4.25 11.32 1.46
CA GLU A 93 -5.48 12.05 1.73
C GLU A 93 -6.58 11.59 0.77
N LEU A 94 -7.67 11.06 1.31
CA LEU A 94 -8.84 10.65 0.55
C LEU A 94 -9.60 11.86 0.03
N SER A 95 -9.77 11.92 -1.29
CA SER A 95 -10.52 12.99 -1.95
C SER A 95 -12.03 12.86 -1.70
N ASP A 96 -12.76 13.99 -1.79
CA ASP A 96 -14.22 13.99 -1.71
C ASP A 96 -14.85 13.08 -2.77
N ARG A 97 -14.24 13.01 -3.96
CA ARG A 97 -14.67 12.14 -5.06
C ARG A 97 -14.59 10.68 -4.67
N THR A 98 -13.47 10.24 -4.09
CA THR A 98 -13.28 8.85 -3.66
C THR A 98 -14.21 8.49 -2.51
N VAL A 99 -14.27 9.34 -1.47
CA VAL A 99 -15.18 9.13 -0.34
C VAL A 99 -16.62 9.00 -0.81
N SER A 100 -17.09 9.94 -1.64
CA SER A 100 -18.47 9.91 -2.16
C SER A 100 -18.74 8.72 -3.08
N ALA A 101 -17.73 8.25 -3.83
CA ALA A 101 -17.87 7.05 -4.65
C ALA A 101 -18.01 5.79 -3.80
N VAL A 102 -17.19 5.64 -2.76
CA VAL A 102 -17.26 4.48 -1.85
C VAL A 102 -18.57 4.47 -1.06
N GLU A 103 -18.99 5.61 -0.52
CA GLU A 103 -20.26 5.71 0.22
C GLU A 103 -21.46 5.33 -0.67
N ARG A 104 -21.47 5.75 -1.95
CA ARG A 104 -22.54 5.35 -2.90
C ARG A 104 -22.58 3.84 -3.13
N VAL A 105 -21.42 3.19 -3.28
CA VAL A 105 -21.33 1.73 -3.43
C VAL A 105 -21.82 1.01 -2.18
N ILE A 106 -21.47 1.53 -0.99
CA ILE A 106 -21.91 0.92 0.27
C ILE A 106 -23.42 1.07 0.46
N LEU A 107 -23.98 2.26 0.16
CA LEU A 107 -25.41 2.51 0.24
C LEU A 107 -26.20 1.58 -0.68
N SER A 108 -25.77 1.40 -1.93
CA SER A 108 -26.44 0.48 -2.86
C SER A 108 -26.37 -0.97 -2.40
N LYS A 109 -25.22 -1.42 -1.87
CA LYS A 109 -25.06 -2.79 -1.33
C LYS A 109 -25.88 -3.07 -0.06
N ARG A 110 -26.34 -2.02 0.63
CA ARG A 110 -27.13 -2.12 1.87
C ARG A 110 -28.60 -1.78 1.70
N GLU A 111 -29.02 -1.41 0.49
CA GLU A 111 -30.42 -1.11 0.18
C GLU A 111 -31.31 -2.32 0.49
N GLY A 112 -32.44 -2.10 1.17
CA GLY A 112 -33.37 -3.16 1.56
C GLY A 112 -32.94 -4.05 2.73
N LEU A 113 -31.72 -3.89 3.28
CA LEU A 113 -31.27 -4.69 4.43
C LEU A 113 -31.68 -4.07 5.79
N PRO A 114 -32.03 -4.89 6.79
CA PRO A 114 -32.31 -4.42 8.14
C PRO A 114 -31.07 -3.78 8.78
N GLY A 115 -31.27 -2.71 9.56
CA GLY A 115 -30.16 -1.95 10.16
C GLY A 115 -29.46 -0.98 9.18
N ASN A 116 -30.09 -0.65 8.05
CA ASN A 116 -29.67 0.49 7.24
C ASN A 116 -29.94 1.78 8.02
N THR A 117 -28.91 2.29 8.69
CA THR A 117 -28.97 3.60 9.34
C THR A 117 -28.76 4.64 8.26
N ASN A 118 -29.88 5.11 7.68
CA ASN A 118 -29.86 6.26 6.78
C ASN A 118 -29.03 7.39 7.43
N GLY A 119 -27.90 7.74 6.80
CA GLY A 119 -27.07 8.90 7.18
C GLY A 119 -25.77 8.64 7.95
N ARG A 120 -25.39 7.39 8.30
CA ARG A 120 -24.05 7.14 8.86
C ARG A 120 -22.98 7.09 7.76
N LYS A 121 -21.94 7.93 7.88
CA LYS A 121 -20.73 7.84 7.05
C LYS A 121 -19.90 6.63 7.46
N HIS A 122 -19.53 5.81 6.49
CA HIS A 122 -18.67 4.63 6.68
C HIS A 122 -17.20 5.03 6.62
N VAL A 123 -16.82 5.94 5.72
CA VAL A 123 -15.46 6.48 5.61
C VAL A 123 -15.32 7.68 6.55
N THR A 124 -14.88 7.39 7.78
CA THR A 124 -14.72 8.39 8.85
C THR A 124 -13.34 9.04 8.92
N GLU A 125 -12.33 8.42 8.30
CA GLU A 125 -10.94 8.88 8.34
C GLU A 125 -10.49 9.27 6.94
N ARG A 126 -9.97 10.49 6.78
CA ARG A 126 -9.51 11.00 5.49
C ARG A 126 -8.02 10.87 5.25
N PHE A 127 -7.22 10.80 6.30
CA PHE A 127 -5.77 10.71 6.18
C PHE A 127 -5.33 9.33 6.66
N LEU A 128 -4.75 8.57 5.74
CA LEU A 128 -4.34 7.19 5.96
C LEU A 128 -2.86 7.06 5.63
N ARG A 129 -2.15 6.23 6.40
CA ARG A 129 -0.80 5.78 6.06
C ARG A 129 -0.89 4.32 5.66
N TYR A 130 -0.42 4.03 4.45
CA TYR A 130 -0.25 2.69 3.93
C TYR A 130 1.23 2.31 4.01
N THR A 131 1.54 1.12 4.52
CA THR A 131 2.88 0.56 4.52
C THR A 131 2.84 -0.83 3.92
N VAL A 132 3.74 -1.11 2.99
CA VAL A 132 3.93 -2.44 2.42
C VAL A 132 5.42 -2.77 2.36
N GLU A 133 5.76 -3.96 2.81
CA GLU A 133 7.10 -4.52 2.74
C GLU A 133 7.05 -5.80 1.92
N VAL A 134 7.89 -5.85 0.89
CA VAL A 134 8.00 -7.00 0.00
C VAL A 134 9.32 -7.69 0.28
N GLU A 135 9.24 -9.00 0.51
CA GLU A 135 10.40 -9.87 0.60
C GLU A 135 10.63 -10.55 -0.76
N VAL A 136 11.89 -10.54 -1.18
CA VAL A 136 12.39 -11.19 -2.39
C VAL A 136 13.32 -12.31 -1.95
N LEU A 137 13.14 -13.51 -2.51
CA LEU A 137 13.96 -14.69 -2.26
C LEU A 137 14.90 -14.92 -3.45
N PRO A 138 16.19 -14.54 -3.39
CA PRO A 138 17.07 -14.55 -4.56
C PRO A 138 17.25 -15.93 -5.18
N LYS A 139 17.35 -16.98 -4.36
CA LYS A 139 17.56 -18.37 -4.80
C LYS A 139 16.43 -18.92 -5.67
N THR A 140 15.20 -18.44 -5.46
CA THR A 140 14.00 -18.97 -6.13
C THR A 140 13.34 -17.93 -7.04
N GLY A 141 13.67 -16.65 -6.90
CA GLY A 141 12.99 -15.55 -7.56
C GLY A 141 11.60 -15.24 -7.01
N HIS A 142 11.15 -15.95 -5.96
CA HIS A 142 9.82 -15.72 -5.37
C HIS A 142 9.77 -14.38 -4.64
N VAL A 143 8.59 -13.75 -4.73
CA VAL A 143 8.28 -12.51 -4.02
C VAL A 143 7.01 -12.68 -3.19
N ARG A 144 7.00 -12.06 -2.01
CA ARG A 144 5.85 -12.13 -1.12
C ARG A 144 5.73 -10.91 -0.21
N VAL A 145 4.53 -10.67 0.29
CA VAL A 145 4.27 -9.61 1.26
C VAL A 145 4.76 -10.03 2.64
N ALA A 146 5.78 -9.35 3.15
CA ALA A 146 6.37 -9.58 4.47
C ALA A 146 5.72 -8.75 5.58
N ASN A 147 5.14 -7.61 5.21
CA ASN A 147 4.35 -6.76 6.08
C ASN A 147 3.37 -5.92 5.25
N GLU A 148 2.20 -5.66 5.81
CA GLU A 148 1.23 -4.74 5.26
C GLU A 148 0.46 -4.08 6.40
N GLN A 149 0.32 -2.76 6.34
CA GLN A 149 -0.31 -1.99 7.40
C GLN A 149 -1.08 -0.80 6.83
N VAL A 150 -2.26 -0.54 7.39
CA VAL A 150 -3.02 0.68 7.12
C VAL A 150 -3.47 1.28 8.44
N VAL A 151 -2.98 2.49 8.74
CA VAL A 151 -3.32 3.25 9.94
C VAL A 151 -3.96 4.58 9.58
N ALA A 152 -4.74 5.13 10.51
CA ALA A 152 -5.21 6.51 10.39
C ALA A 152 -4.16 7.45 10.94
N ILE A 153 -3.92 8.55 10.24
CA ILE A 153 -3.02 9.62 10.65
C ILE A 153 -3.79 10.93 10.82
N LYS A 154 -3.18 11.87 11.53
CA LYS A 154 -3.60 13.27 11.58
C LYS A 154 -3.07 13.99 10.33
N ARG A 155 -3.55 15.21 10.09
CA ARG A 155 -3.13 16.02 8.93
C ARG A 155 -1.63 16.35 8.94
N ASP A 156 -1.02 16.38 10.12
CA ASP A 156 0.41 16.62 10.38
C ASP A 156 1.28 15.36 10.21
N GLY A 157 0.69 14.21 9.86
CA GLY A 157 1.41 12.94 9.66
C GLY A 157 1.56 12.07 10.92
N ASN A 158 1.11 12.53 12.09
CA ASN A 158 1.16 11.74 13.31
C ASN A 158 0.10 10.64 13.32
N VAL A 159 0.48 9.42 13.69
CA VAL A 159 -0.44 8.28 13.80
C VAL A 159 -1.48 8.53 14.90
N LYS A 160 -2.75 8.27 14.61
CA LYS A 160 -3.84 8.37 15.59
C LYS A 160 -3.80 7.19 16.55
N SER A 161 -4.25 7.38 17.79
CA SER A 161 -4.31 6.33 18.82
C SER A 161 -5.31 5.20 18.55
N ARG A 162 -6.16 5.34 17.53
CA ARG A 162 -7.13 4.32 17.14
C ARG A 162 -6.43 3.09 16.57
N LYS A 163 -7.06 1.93 16.73
CA LYS A 163 -6.54 0.67 16.19
C LYS A 163 -6.38 0.74 14.66
N PRO A 164 -5.32 0.14 14.10
CA PRO A 164 -5.13 0.01 12.66
C PRO A 164 -6.33 -0.62 11.94
N PHE A 165 -6.46 -0.35 10.65
CA PHE A 165 -7.41 -1.02 9.77
C PHE A 165 -6.86 -2.36 9.29
N LEU A 166 -5.55 -2.40 9.06
CA LEU A 166 -4.77 -3.56 8.68
C LEU A 166 -3.45 -3.47 9.44
N GLU A 167 -3.01 -4.56 10.07
CA GLU A 167 -1.70 -4.63 10.72
C GLU A 167 -1.19 -6.07 10.81
N LYS A 168 0.12 -6.25 10.85
CA LYS A 168 0.75 -7.52 11.19
C LYS A 168 0.67 -7.77 12.70
N GLN A 169 0.10 -8.91 13.08
CA GLN A 169 0.09 -9.44 14.45
C GLN A 169 0.72 -10.82 14.46
N GLY A 170 1.97 -10.92 14.94
CA GLY A 170 2.75 -12.15 14.89
C GLY A 170 2.97 -12.63 13.45
N HIS A 171 2.44 -13.80 13.13
CA HIS A 171 2.57 -14.45 11.80
C HIS A 171 1.34 -14.27 10.90
N LYS A 172 0.44 -13.35 11.23
CA LYS A 172 -0.78 -13.08 10.46
C LYS A 172 -0.97 -11.59 10.23
N LEU A 173 -1.70 -11.26 9.18
CA LEU A 173 -2.25 -9.92 8.95
C LEU A 173 -3.67 -9.87 9.53
N HIS A 174 -3.88 -8.95 10.46
CA HIS A 174 -5.14 -8.70 11.14
C HIS A 174 -5.90 -7.56 10.44
N LEU A 175 -7.07 -7.88 9.90
CA LEU A 175 -7.98 -6.97 9.22
C LEU A 175 -9.12 -6.60 10.17
N ARG A 176 -9.22 -5.33 10.53
CA ARG A 176 -10.30 -4.82 11.37
C ARG A 176 -11.56 -4.62 10.55
N VAL A 177 -12.65 -5.23 10.99
CA VAL A 177 -13.99 -5.05 10.40
C VAL A 177 -14.68 -3.86 11.03
N GLU A 178 -15.14 -2.91 10.22
CA GLU A 178 -15.94 -1.79 10.72
C GLU A 178 -17.36 -2.27 11.10
N GLY A 179 -17.82 -1.86 12.29
CA GLY A 179 -19.14 -2.19 12.81
C GLY A 179 -19.32 -3.63 13.32
N ARG A 180 -18.25 -4.43 13.41
CA ARG A 180 -18.27 -5.78 14.00
C ARG A 180 -17.06 -6.02 14.90
N SER A 181 -17.21 -6.92 15.88
CA SER A 181 -16.16 -7.26 16.84
C SER A 181 -15.18 -8.32 16.35
N HIS A 182 -15.55 -9.12 15.34
CA HIS A 182 -14.72 -10.22 14.85
C HIS A 182 -13.85 -9.77 13.66
N PRO A 183 -12.51 -9.78 13.82
CA PRO A 183 -11.60 -9.45 12.73
C PRO A 183 -11.45 -10.60 11.74
N TYR A 184 -10.95 -10.29 10.54
CA TYR A 184 -10.46 -11.29 9.60
C TYR A 184 -8.95 -11.41 9.74
N TYR A 185 -8.44 -12.61 9.46
CA TYR A 185 -7.01 -12.85 9.39
C TYR A 185 -6.63 -13.32 7.99
N ARG A 186 -5.43 -12.94 7.59
CA ARG A 186 -4.71 -13.48 6.44
C ARG A 186 -3.37 -14.00 6.91
N ASP A 187 -2.86 -15.02 6.24
CA ASP A 187 -1.50 -15.49 6.50
C ASP A 187 -0.48 -14.47 6.01
N LEU A 188 0.70 -14.47 6.61
CA LEU A 188 1.83 -13.67 6.12
C LEU A 188 2.48 -14.37 4.92
N GLY A 189 3.17 -13.62 4.06
CA GLY A 189 3.90 -14.20 2.94
C GLY A 189 3.02 -14.55 1.74
N LEU A 190 1.88 -13.89 1.59
CA LEU A 190 1.04 -13.97 0.40
C LEU A 190 1.76 -13.39 -0.81
N GLU A 191 1.41 -13.90 -1.99
CA GLU A 191 1.90 -13.38 -3.27
C GLU A 191 1.11 -12.14 -3.73
N HIS A 192 0.22 -11.60 -2.90
CA HIS A 192 -0.60 -10.42 -3.19
C HIS A 192 -0.80 -9.59 -1.91
N THR A 193 -1.14 -8.31 -2.07
CA THR A 193 -1.49 -7.45 -0.93
C THR A 193 -2.94 -7.65 -0.53
N VAL A 194 -3.25 -7.48 0.75
CA VAL A 194 -4.62 -7.46 1.25
C VAL A 194 -5.43 -6.33 0.58
N LEU A 195 -4.81 -5.19 0.31
CA LEU A 195 -5.44 -4.08 -0.39
C LEU A 195 -5.84 -4.40 -1.84
N SER A 196 -5.18 -5.34 -2.52
CA SER A 196 -5.59 -5.75 -3.86
C SER A 196 -6.76 -6.75 -3.87
N GLU A 197 -7.09 -7.36 -2.74
CA GLU A 197 -8.24 -8.26 -2.62
C GLU A 197 -9.59 -7.54 -2.81
N SER A 198 -10.59 -8.31 -3.26
CA SER A 198 -11.99 -7.88 -3.33
C SER A 198 -12.63 -7.90 -1.94
N LEU A 199 -12.35 -6.88 -1.14
CA LEU A 199 -12.93 -6.71 0.20
C LEU A 199 -14.39 -6.22 0.12
N TYR A 200 -15.25 -6.74 1.01
CA TYR A 200 -16.62 -6.26 1.14
C TYR A 200 -16.63 -4.85 1.75
N GLU A 201 -16.88 -3.85 0.92
CA GLU A 201 -16.74 -2.42 1.18
C GLU A 201 -17.50 -1.94 2.42
N PRO A 202 -18.73 -2.42 2.72
CA PRO A 202 -19.40 -2.06 3.97
C PRO A 202 -18.66 -2.47 5.25
N HIS A 203 -17.78 -3.49 5.17
CA HIS A 203 -16.94 -3.95 6.28
C HIS A 203 -15.55 -3.30 6.28
N PHE A 204 -15.06 -2.88 5.12
CA PHE A 204 -13.71 -2.33 4.95
C PHE A 204 -13.70 -0.98 4.19
N PRO A 205 -14.52 0.00 4.58
CA PRO A 205 -14.73 1.23 3.81
C PRO A 205 -13.43 2.02 3.58
N HIS A 206 -12.54 2.08 4.58
CA HIS A 206 -11.28 2.81 4.49
C HIS A 206 -10.24 2.10 3.61
N LEU A 207 -10.18 0.77 3.64
CA LEU A 207 -9.29 0.00 2.75
C LEU A 207 -9.73 0.16 1.30
N THR A 208 -11.04 0.06 1.04
CA THR A 208 -11.62 0.32 -0.29
C THR A 208 -11.32 1.74 -0.76
N ALA A 209 -11.51 2.75 0.09
CA ALA A 209 -11.25 4.14 -0.27
C ALA A 209 -9.76 4.38 -0.53
N LEU A 210 -8.87 3.82 0.28
CA LEU A 210 -7.43 3.92 0.09
C LEU A 210 -6.99 3.29 -1.24
N ARG A 211 -7.42 2.05 -1.51
CA ARG A 211 -7.15 1.36 -2.79
C ARG A 211 -7.55 2.24 -3.97
N LYS A 212 -8.79 2.75 -3.95
CA LYS A 212 -9.33 3.58 -5.03
C LYS A 212 -8.54 4.89 -5.20
N GLU A 213 -8.09 5.51 -4.12
CA GLU A 213 -7.30 6.73 -4.17
C GLU A 213 -5.86 6.50 -4.69
N LEU A 214 -5.30 5.31 -4.50
CA LEU A 214 -3.98 4.91 -5.01
C LEU A 214 -4.02 4.36 -6.45
N GLU A 215 -5.19 3.90 -6.90
CA GLU A 215 -5.47 3.53 -8.30
C GLU A 215 -5.62 4.78 -9.21
N SER A 216 -6.07 5.90 -8.63
CA SER A 216 -6.41 7.14 -9.35
C SER A 216 -5.19 7.97 -9.71
#